data_AF-A0A661K5U1-F1
#
_entry.id   AF-A0A661K5U1-F1
#
_cell.length_a   1.000
_cell.length_b   1.000
_cell.length_c   1.000
_cell.angle_alpha   90.00
_cell.angle_beta   90.00
_cell.angle_gamma   90.00
#
_symmetry.space_group_name_H-M   'P 1'
#
loop_
_entity.id
_entity.type
_entity.pdbx_description
1 polymer ?
#
loop_
_entity_poly.entity_id
_entity_poly.type
_entity_poly.pdbx_seq_one_letter_code
_entity_poly.pdbx_strand_id
1 'polypeptide(L)'
;MNKILNIAKINVLVLVCVGILVLTGHALAMDYAITNGAIVQGVIPLTKAESATDFYKYGNPFSASGDPEFGTVSGVGFIWLYENSLTGDVSLGMIFDKPLDGSGGTAELSFSGVPSSGFVEVADDPPAVGDTFDVTHGKWGWEECCTDGGMIGGLNGTWEITLSLDDATGVDEWYFLNGPSSASPSWVRLDMSERLVITAKKSKPIVKWSQLPDMAYGVNIKSVEQEPFVADDWRCVDPRAVTDVHFWGSYIGWDPGDPSSEPTPGVNAFVIRIFSDIPAGADPERRYSHPGELLYEAHIGDFVEEYVKTIVHSDGTKEHKFSYSLDLPEPFRQEEGTIYWISISAKMPQESKFPWGWE
;
A
#
# COMPACT_ATOMS: atom_id res chain seq x y z
N MET A 1 -59.15 -10.85 40.23
CA MET A 1 -59.07 -9.78 39.20
C MET A 1 -57.59 -9.57 38.90
N ASN A 2 -56.97 -10.37 38.02
CA ASN A 2 -56.83 -10.12 36.59
C ASN A 2 -56.73 -8.64 36.21
N LYS A 3 -55.51 -8.19 35.87
CA LYS A 3 -55.20 -7.68 34.53
C LYS A 3 -53.70 -7.83 34.24
N ILE A 4 -53.42 -8.79 33.36
CA ILE A 4 -52.21 -8.94 32.56
C ILE A 4 -52.16 -7.77 31.58
N LEU A 5 -50.98 -7.17 31.37
CA LEU A 5 -50.62 -6.63 30.06
C LEU A 5 -49.19 -7.09 29.74
N ASN A 6 -49.08 -7.68 28.55
CA ASN A 6 -47.90 -8.27 27.93
C ASN A 6 -47.37 -7.28 26.85
N ILE A 7 -46.25 -7.63 26.21
CA ILE A 7 -45.57 -7.02 25.03
C ILE A 7 -44.32 -6.21 25.47
N ALA A 8 -43.11 -6.40 24.94
CA ALA A 8 -42.64 -7.15 23.78
C ALA A 8 -41.35 -7.94 24.09
N LYS A 9 -41.23 -9.11 23.46
CA LYS A 9 -39.97 -9.80 23.26
C LYS A 9 -39.04 -8.89 22.46
N ILE A 10 -37.93 -8.47 23.05
CA ILE A 10 -36.81 -7.91 22.28
C ILE A 10 -36.15 -9.11 21.59
N ASN A 11 -36.34 -9.19 20.28
CA ASN A 11 -35.51 -10.03 19.43
C ASN A 11 -34.08 -9.49 19.54
N VAL A 12 -33.24 -10.15 20.34
CA VAL A 12 -31.79 -10.01 20.22
C VAL A 12 -31.43 -10.63 18.87
N LEU A 13 -31.37 -9.79 17.85
CA LEU A 13 -30.66 -10.12 16.63
C LEU A 13 -29.19 -10.21 17.03
N VAL A 14 -28.73 -11.43 17.34
CA VAL A 14 -27.29 -11.72 17.37
C VAL A 14 -26.84 -11.54 15.92
N LEU A 15 -26.37 -10.33 15.61
CA LEU A 15 -25.59 -10.10 14.41
C LEU A 15 -24.30 -10.89 14.63
N VAL A 16 -24.29 -12.14 14.17
CA VAL A 16 -23.03 -12.84 13.94
C VAL A 16 -22.40 -12.09 12.77
N CYS A 17 -21.64 -11.03 13.08
CA CYS A 17 -20.60 -10.57 12.18
C CYS A 17 -19.64 -11.75 12.04
N VAL A 18 -19.90 -12.59 11.05
CA VAL A 18 -18.84 -13.36 10.41
C VAL A 18 -17.96 -12.29 9.79
N GLY A 19 -17.03 -11.76 10.58
CA GLY A 19 -15.86 -11.09 10.06
C GLY A 19 -15.19 -12.15 9.21
N ILE A 20 -15.45 -12.11 7.92
CA ILE A 20 -14.52 -12.66 6.94
C ILE A 20 -13.26 -11.87 7.23
N LEU A 21 -12.33 -12.52 7.93
CA LEU A 21 -10.95 -12.08 7.97
C LEU A 21 -10.48 -12.22 6.52
N VAL A 22 -10.73 -11.17 5.73
CA VAL A 22 -9.98 -10.97 4.51
C VAL A 22 -8.60 -10.69 5.05
N LEU A 23 -7.75 -11.72 5.03
CA LEU A 23 -6.32 -11.50 5.00
C LEU A 23 -6.10 -10.78 3.67
N THR A 24 -6.27 -9.45 3.68
CA THR A 24 -5.65 -8.56 2.71
C THR A 24 -4.17 -8.82 2.91
N GLY A 25 -3.63 -9.74 2.11
CA GLY A 25 -2.19 -9.86 1.98
C GLY A 25 -1.72 -8.44 1.68
N HIS A 26 -0.99 -7.85 2.62
CA HIS A 26 -0.43 -6.52 2.44
C HIS A 26 0.33 -6.56 1.12
N ALA A 27 -0.18 -5.87 0.09
CA ALA A 27 0.60 -5.59 -1.08
C ALA A 27 1.84 -4.87 -0.56
N LEU A 28 3.00 -5.52 -0.65
CA LEU A 28 4.26 -4.88 -0.30
C LEU A 28 4.31 -3.57 -1.08
N ALA A 29 4.66 -2.46 -0.44
CA ALA A 29 4.83 -1.21 -1.18
C ALA A 29 5.90 -1.47 -2.25
N MET A 30 5.51 -1.37 -3.53
CA MET A 30 6.38 -1.62 -4.68
C MET A 30 6.70 -0.29 -5.34
N ASP A 31 7.97 -0.10 -5.71
CA ASP A 31 8.39 0.96 -6.60
C ASP A 31 8.38 0.41 -8.04
N TYR A 32 7.65 1.09 -8.92
CA TYR A 32 7.66 0.80 -10.35
C TYR A 32 8.49 1.83 -11.10
N ALA A 33 9.23 1.38 -12.10
CA ALA A 33 9.99 2.27 -12.97
C ALA A 33 10.13 1.69 -14.37
N ILE A 34 10.25 2.59 -15.35
CA ILE A 34 10.54 2.25 -16.74
C ILE A 34 11.94 2.72 -17.13
N THR A 35 12.56 2.00 -18.06
CA THR A 35 13.75 2.42 -18.79
C THR A 35 13.55 2.17 -20.28
N ASN A 36 13.81 3.18 -21.11
CA ASN A 36 13.73 3.07 -22.56
C ASN A 36 14.82 3.99 -23.15
N GLY A 37 15.92 3.38 -23.63
CA GLY A 37 17.14 4.12 -24.00
C GLY A 37 17.67 4.97 -22.84
N ALA A 38 17.69 6.29 -23.03
CA ALA A 38 18.12 7.27 -22.02
C ALA A 38 17.02 7.65 -21.00
N ILE A 39 15.77 7.25 -21.24
CA ILE A 39 14.65 7.55 -20.34
C ILE A 39 14.75 6.62 -19.14
N VAL A 40 14.73 7.18 -17.93
CA VAL A 40 14.55 6.46 -16.66
C VAL A 40 13.52 7.22 -15.83
N GLN A 41 12.38 6.59 -15.57
CA GLN A 41 11.23 7.27 -14.98
C GLN A 41 10.54 6.38 -13.94
N GLY A 42 10.27 6.93 -12.76
CA GLY A 42 9.40 6.30 -11.77
C GLY A 42 7.94 6.32 -12.25
N VAL A 43 7.23 5.23 -12.03
CA VAL A 43 5.87 4.99 -12.52
C VAL A 43 4.93 4.76 -11.35
N ILE A 44 3.75 5.36 -11.44
CA ILE A 44 2.59 5.07 -10.61
C ILE A 44 1.57 4.36 -11.51
N PRO A 45 1.13 3.12 -11.19
CA PRO A 45 0.08 2.44 -11.93
C PRO A 45 -1.21 3.26 -12.00
N LEU A 46 -2.00 3.08 -13.06
CA LEU A 46 -3.38 3.55 -13.10
C LEU A 46 -4.19 2.73 -12.09
N THR A 47 -5.04 3.36 -11.29
CA THR A 47 -5.67 2.66 -10.16
C THR A 47 -7.19 2.79 -10.19
N LYS A 48 -7.90 1.67 -10.07
CA LYS A 48 -9.37 1.63 -9.87
C LYS A 48 -9.81 0.45 -9.02
N ALA A 49 -11.02 0.58 -8.47
CA ALA A 49 -11.68 -0.47 -7.68
C ALA A 49 -12.47 -1.45 -8.57
N GLU A 50 -11.85 -1.95 -9.64
CA GLU A 50 -12.43 -2.95 -10.56
C GLU A 50 -11.34 -3.88 -11.10
N SER A 51 -11.72 -5.02 -11.68
CA SER A 51 -10.76 -5.97 -12.27
C SER A 51 -10.07 -5.36 -13.49
N ALA A 52 -8.87 -5.84 -13.85
CA ALA A 52 -8.19 -5.32 -15.04
C ALA A 52 -8.97 -5.64 -16.32
N THR A 53 -9.62 -6.81 -16.38
CA THR A 53 -10.54 -7.18 -17.46
C THR A 53 -11.71 -6.20 -17.58
N ASP A 54 -12.35 -5.84 -16.46
CA ASP A 54 -13.45 -4.87 -16.44
C ASP A 54 -13.00 -3.45 -16.75
N PHE A 55 -11.75 -3.08 -16.41
CA PHE A 55 -11.16 -1.81 -16.78
C PHE A 55 -10.88 -1.72 -18.28
N TYR A 56 -10.35 -2.80 -18.87
CA TYR A 56 -9.93 -2.88 -20.26
C TYR A 56 -11.12 -2.96 -21.24
N LYS A 57 -12.23 -3.60 -20.83
CA LYS A 57 -13.54 -3.57 -21.53
C LYS A 57 -13.50 -4.02 -22.99
N TYR A 58 -12.88 -5.16 -23.28
CA TYR A 58 -12.94 -5.72 -24.63
C TYR A 58 -14.39 -5.89 -25.15
N GLY A 59 -14.60 -5.65 -26.44
CA GLY A 59 -15.87 -5.81 -27.14
C GLY A 59 -16.79 -4.59 -27.06
N ASN A 60 -16.30 -3.46 -26.56
CA ASN A 60 -17.05 -2.20 -26.45
C ASN A 60 -16.31 -1.13 -27.29
N PRO A 61 -16.95 -0.35 -28.16
CA PRO A 61 -18.32 -0.53 -28.62
C PRO A 61 -18.50 -1.71 -29.60
N PHE A 62 -17.45 -2.19 -30.32
CA PHE A 62 -17.58 -3.21 -31.38
C PHE A 62 -16.28 -3.96 -31.69
N SER A 63 -15.99 -5.10 -31.06
CA SER A 63 -14.72 -5.87 -31.28
C SER A 63 -13.43 -5.05 -31.14
N ALA A 64 -13.55 -3.86 -30.56
CA ALA A 64 -12.47 -3.03 -30.08
C ALA A 64 -12.45 -3.16 -28.56
N SER A 65 -11.30 -2.87 -27.99
CA SER A 65 -11.21 -2.56 -26.56
C SER A 65 -11.93 -1.23 -26.28
N GLY A 66 -12.75 -1.23 -25.24
CA GLY A 66 -13.63 -0.14 -24.84
C GLY A 66 -12.92 1.02 -24.26
N ASP A 67 -12.22 1.75 -25.13
CA ASP A 67 -11.60 3.05 -24.92
C ASP A 67 -11.26 3.24 -23.44
N PRO A 68 -10.17 2.60 -22.95
CA PRO A 68 -9.76 2.72 -21.57
C PRO A 68 -9.86 4.19 -21.16
N GLU A 69 -10.34 4.47 -19.95
CA GLU A 69 -10.88 5.80 -19.58
C GLU A 69 -10.01 7.02 -19.92
N PHE A 70 -8.71 6.83 -20.13
CA PHE A 70 -7.75 7.84 -20.58
C PHE A 70 -7.92 8.27 -22.06
N GLY A 71 -8.67 7.52 -22.86
CA GLY A 71 -8.89 7.77 -24.28
C GLY A 71 -7.76 7.26 -25.17
N THR A 72 -8.11 6.56 -26.24
CA THR A 72 -7.20 6.08 -27.30
C THR A 72 -6.97 7.15 -28.38
N VAL A 73 -5.84 7.06 -29.08
CA VAL A 73 -5.42 8.02 -30.11
C VAL A 73 -5.02 7.27 -31.38
N SER A 74 -5.49 7.78 -32.52
CA SER A 74 -5.19 7.22 -33.84
C SER A 74 -3.69 7.12 -34.06
N GLY A 75 -3.22 5.96 -34.50
CA GLY A 75 -1.81 5.67 -34.76
C GLY A 75 -0.92 5.61 -33.53
N VAL A 76 -1.47 5.44 -32.33
CA VAL A 76 -0.69 5.43 -31.07
C VAL A 76 -0.81 4.10 -30.33
N GLY A 77 0.33 3.59 -29.84
CA GLY A 77 0.41 2.49 -28.90
C GLY A 77 0.54 2.99 -27.46
N PHE A 78 -0.33 2.54 -26.57
CA PHE A 78 -0.23 2.82 -25.14
C PHE A 78 0.17 1.58 -24.36
N ILE A 79 1.09 1.75 -23.41
CA ILE A 79 1.49 0.74 -22.41
C ILE A 79 1.27 1.32 -21.02
N TRP A 80 0.77 0.53 -20.07
CA TRP A 80 0.58 1.00 -18.69
C TRP A 80 0.65 -0.13 -17.67
N LEU A 81 0.89 0.24 -16.42
CA LEU A 81 0.56 -0.63 -15.28
C LEU A 81 -0.82 -0.25 -14.75
N TYR A 82 -1.61 -1.25 -14.40
CA TYR A 82 -2.93 -1.09 -13.77
C TYR A 82 -2.93 -1.78 -12.41
N GLU A 83 -3.44 -1.13 -11.39
CA GLU A 83 -3.64 -1.68 -10.05
C GLU A 83 -5.13 -1.75 -9.70
N ASN A 84 -5.60 -2.95 -9.34
CA ASN A 84 -6.90 -3.12 -8.73
C ASN A 84 -6.83 -2.72 -7.25
N SER A 85 -7.39 -1.58 -6.88
CA SER A 85 -7.32 -1.05 -5.51
C SER A 85 -8.05 -1.88 -4.46
N LEU A 86 -8.86 -2.86 -4.86
CA LEU A 86 -9.54 -3.78 -3.95
C LEU A 86 -8.66 -4.98 -3.56
N THR A 87 -7.76 -5.41 -4.44
CA THR A 87 -6.94 -6.62 -4.24
C THR A 87 -5.44 -6.32 -4.14
N GLY A 88 -4.99 -5.19 -4.67
CA GLY A 88 -3.58 -4.85 -4.84
C GLY A 88 -2.90 -5.57 -6.00
N ASP A 89 -3.67 -6.30 -6.83
CA ASP A 89 -3.13 -6.97 -8.01
C ASP A 89 -2.71 -5.96 -9.07
N VAL A 90 -1.57 -6.22 -9.71
CA VAL A 90 -1.03 -5.39 -10.79
C VAL A 90 -0.98 -6.16 -12.10
N SER A 91 -1.41 -5.47 -13.16
CA SER A 91 -1.44 -5.98 -14.53
C SER A 91 -0.72 -5.01 -15.48
N LEU A 92 -0.06 -5.55 -16.51
CA LEU A 92 0.56 -4.78 -17.59
C LEU A 92 -0.41 -4.76 -18.77
N GLY A 93 -0.91 -3.57 -19.12
CA GLY A 93 -1.79 -3.38 -20.26
C GLY A 93 -1.09 -2.79 -21.47
N MET A 94 -1.60 -3.14 -22.65
CA MET A 94 -1.25 -2.52 -23.92
C MET A 94 -2.48 -2.42 -24.83
N ILE A 95 -2.55 -1.36 -25.63
CA ILE A 95 -3.60 -1.13 -26.62
C ILE A 95 -3.04 -0.32 -27.78
N PHE A 96 -3.49 -0.62 -29.00
CA PHE A 96 -3.03 -0.01 -30.23
C PHE A 96 -4.18 0.65 -30.99
N ASP A 97 -3.88 1.85 -31.48
CA ASP A 97 -4.77 2.66 -32.31
C ASP A 97 -6.03 3.17 -31.58
N LYS A 98 -7.00 3.69 -32.34
CA LYS A 98 -8.26 4.20 -31.82
C LYS A 98 -9.47 3.60 -32.57
N PRO A 99 -10.58 3.31 -31.87
CA PRO A 99 -11.78 2.81 -32.53
C PRO A 99 -12.38 3.83 -33.51
N LEU A 100 -12.87 3.34 -34.66
CA LEU A 100 -13.67 4.07 -35.65
C LEU A 100 -13.01 5.34 -36.21
N ASP A 101 -11.69 5.37 -36.34
CA ASP A 101 -10.95 6.48 -36.92
C ASP A 101 -10.61 6.28 -38.41
N GLY A 102 -10.81 5.07 -38.94
CA GLY A 102 -10.54 4.71 -40.33
C GLY A 102 -9.12 4.24 -40.58
N SER A 103 -8.31 3.97 -39.54
CA SER A 103 -6.97 3.37 -39.67
C SER A 103 -6.91 1.94 -39.15
N GLY A 104 -6.03 1.16 -39.77
CA GLY A 104 -5.75 -0.21 -39.40
C GLY A 104 -4.25 -0.42 -39.35
N GLY A 105 -3.83 -1.55 -38.77
CA GLY A 105 -2.43 -1.78 -38.51
C GLY A 105 -2.12 -3.14 -37.93
N THR A 106 -0.86 -3.30 -37.58
CA THR A 106 -0.33 -4.49 -36.91
C THR A 106 0.70 -4.08 -35.89
N ALA A 107 0.81 -4.82 -34.80
CA ALA A 107 1.90 -4.69 -33.84
C ALA A 107 2.41 -6.08 -33.43
N GLU A 108 3.72 -6.23 -33.33
CA GLU A 108 4.37 -7.47 -32.87
C GLU A 108 5.37 -7.13 -31.76
N LEU A 109 5.16 -7.69 -30.58
CA LEU A 109 5.98 -7.50 -29.38
C LEU A 109 6.54 -8.83 -28.88
N SER A 110 7.79 -8.81 -28.45
CA SER A 110 8.39 -9.88 -27.66
C SER A 110 8.52 -9.48 -26.20
N PHE A 111 8.13 -10.40 -25.31
CA PHE A 111 8.23 -10.25 -23.85
C PHE A 111 9.31 -11.17 -23.29
N SER A 112 10.06 -10.64 -22.33
CA SER A 112 10.96 -11.46 -21.51
C SER A 112 10.93 -11.00 -20.06
N GLY A 113 11.22 -11.93 -19.13
CA GLY A 113 11.23 -11.63 -17.70
C GLY A 113 9.85 -11.54 -17.04
N VAL A 114 8.77 -11.90 -17.75
CA VAL A 114 7.45 -12.06 -17.14
C VAL A 114 7.53 -13.13 -16.04
N PRO A 115 7.05 -12.85 -14.81
CA PRO A 115 7.06 -13.80 -13.71
C PRO A 115 6.38 -15.12 -14.08
N SER A 116 6.77 -16.23 -13.43
CA SER A 116 6.12 -17.54 -13.65
C SER A 116 4.65 -17.59 -13.24
N SER A 117 4.21 -16.63 -12.43
CA SER A 117 2.80 -16.42 -12.07
C SER A 117 2.03 -15.63 -13.13
N GLY A 118 2.71 -15.08 -14.14
CA GLY A 118 2.11 -14.27 -15.17
C GLY A 118 1.22 -15.08 -16.10
N PHE A 119 0.12 -14.48 -16.54
CA PHE A 119 -0.81 -15.06 -17.51
C PHE A 119 -1.48 -13.93 -18.32
N VAL A 120 -1.99 -14.27 -19.50
CA VAL A 120 -2.83 -13.33 -20.27
C VAL A 120 -4.18 -13.22 -19.57
N GLU A 121 -4.45 -12.05 -19.00
CA GLU A 121 -5.66 -11.75 -18.22
C GLU A 121 -6.82 -11.35 -19.13
N VAL A 122 -6.51 -10.62 -20.21
CA VAL A 122 -7.45 -10.30 -21.29
C VAL A 122 -6.67 -10.16 -22.59
N ALA A 123 -7.27 -10.63 -23.68
CA ALA A 123 -6.83 -10.38 -25.05
C ALA A 123 -8.06 -9.88 -25.80
N ASP A 124 -7.88 -8.98 -26.77
CA ASP A 124 -8.98 -8.58 -27.65
C ASP A 124 -9.49 -9.80 -28.40
N ASP A 125 -8.66 -10.43 -29.23
CA ASP A 125 -9.10 -11.62 -29.96
C ASP A 125 -8.53 -12.94 -29.40
N PRO A 126 -9.37 -13.98 -29.19
CA PRO A 126 -8.87 -15.29 -28.80
C PRO A 126 -8.02 -15.89 -29.94
N PRO A 127 -7.11 -16.85 -29.66
CA PRO A 127 -6.05 -17.31 -30.58
C PRO A 127 -6.46 -17.94 -31.93
N ALA A 128 -7.75 -17.92 -32.28
CA ALA A 128 -8.32 -18.57 -33.44
C ALA A 128 -8.40 -17.69 -34.70
N VAL A 129 -8.09 -16.38 -34.63
CA VAL A 129 -8.36 -15.41 -35.71
C VAL A 129 -7.10 -14.80 -36.37
N GLY A 130 -5.89 -15.21 -35.96
CA GLY A 130 -4.63 -14.73 -36.55
C GLY A 130 -3.71 -14.03 -35.55
N ASP A 131 -4.29 -13.51 -34.47
CA ASP A 131 -3.55 -12.95 -33.35
C ASP A 131 -2.98 -14.03 -32.45
N THR A 132 -1.84 -13.72 -31.85
CA THR A 132 -1.21 -14.57 -30.85
C THR A 132 -0.81 -13.70 -29.69
N PHE A 133 -1.37 -13.93 -28.51
CA PHE A 133 -0.94 -13.24 -27.31
C PHE A 133 -0.73 -14.24 -26.17
N ASP A 134 0.51 -14.31 -25.71
CA ASP A 134 0.94 -15.02 -24.53
C ASP A 134 1.97 -14.20 -23.73
N VAL A 135 2.49 -14.77 -22.64
CA VAL A 135 3.43 -14.09 -21.74
C VAL A 135 4.85 -13.96 -22.29
N THR A 136 5.10 -14.40 -23.52
CA THR A 136 6.39 -14.37 -24.22
C THR A 136 6.32 -13.63 -25.55
N HIS A 137 5.15 -13.59 -26.19
CA HIS A 137 4.97 -12.95 -27.49
C HIS A 137 3.54 -12.43 -27.68
N GLY A 138 3.42 -11.31 -28.38
CA GLY A 138 2.16 -10.69 -28.76
C GLY A 138 2.19 -10.26 -30.22
N LYS A 139 1.17 -10.63 -30.98
CA LYS A 139 0.94 -10.24 -32.36
C LYS A 139 -0.53 -9.90 -32.53
N TRP A 140 -0.76 -8.68 -32.97
CA TRP A 140 -2.06 -8.04 -33.07
C TRP A 140 -2.25 -7.47 -34.46
N GLY A 141 -3.49 -7.48 -34.92
CA GLY A 141 -3.91 -6.97 -36.22
C GLY A 141 -5.32 -6.42 -36.17
N TRP A 142 -5.47 -5.15 -36.49
CA TRP A 142 -6.77 -4.47 -36.48
C TRP A 142 -7.11 -3.85 -37.83
N GLU A 143 -8.41 -3.87 -38.14
CA GLU A 143 -8.98 -3.17 -39.29
C GLU A 143 -9.37 -1.73 -38.94
N GLU A 144 -9.79 -0.95 -39.95
CA GLU A 144 -10.20 0.47 -39.87
C GLU A 144 -11.24 0.83 -38.78
N CYS A 145 -11.89 -0.17 -38.21
CA CYS A 145 -12.92 -0.02 -37.20
C CYS A 145 -12.39 0.00 -35.76
N CYS A 146 -11.23 -0.60 -35.52
CA CYS A 146 -11.01 -1.34 -34.30
C CYS A 146 -9.63 -1.08 -33.71
N THR A 147 -9.49 -1.37 -32.43
CA THR A 147 -8.20 -1.44 -31.74
C THR A 147 -7.85 -2.89 -31.48
N ASP A 148 -6.61 -3.13 -31.06
CA ASP A 148 -6.20 -4.44 -30.59
C ASP A 148 -5.23 -4.30 -29.40
N GLY A 149 -5.06 -5.36 -28.62
CA GLY A 149 -4.22 -5.35 -27.43
C GLY A 149 -4.58 -6.41 -26.39
N GLY A 150 -4.25 -6.11 -25.13
CA GLY A 150 -4.60 -6.97 -24.01
C GLY A 150 -3.86 -6.60 -22.72
N MET A 151 -4.02 -7.45 -21.71
CA MET A 151 -3.32 -7.30 -20.43
C MET A 151 -2.70 -8.62 -19.95
N ILE A 152 -1.53 -8.51 -19.34
CA ILE A 152 -0.84 -9.58 -18.61
C ILE A 152 -1.04 -9.35 -17.12
N GLY A 153 -1.71 -10.29 -16.45
CA GLY A 153 -1.92 -10.30 -15.01
C GLY A 153 -0.91 -11.18 -14.27
N GLY A 154 -1.07 -11.31 -12.95
CA GLY A 154 -0.24 -12.20 -12.12
C GLY A 154 1.18 -11.69 -11.87
N LEU A 155 1.39 -10.37 -11.93
CA LEU A 155 2.71 -9.73 -11.80
C LEU A 155 3.11 -9.52 -10.33
N ASN A 156 3.28 -10.63 -9.61
CA ASN A 156 3.51 -10.62 -8.17
C ASN A 156 4.99 -10.45 -7.80
N GLY A 157 5.24 -9.75 -6.70
CA GLY A 157 6.58 -9.60 -6.13
C GLY A 157 7.50 -8.74 -6.98
N THR A 158 8.80 -9.00 -6.92
CA THR A 158 9.80 -8.24 -7.68
C THR A 158 10.03 -8.86 -9.05
N TRP A 159 10.04 -8.02 -10.08
CA TRP A 159 10.22 -8.48 -11.46
C TRP A 159 10.82 -7.39 -12.35
N GLU A 160 11.33 -7.83 -13.48
CA GLU A 160 11.86 -6.99 -14.56
C GLU A 160 11.34 -7.57 -15.87
N ILE A 161 10.42 -6.87 -16.51
CA ILE A 161 9.82 -7.27 -17.78
C ILE A 161 10.42 -6.39 -18.87
N THR A 162 10.95 -7.02 -19.92
CA THR A 162 11.45 -6.31 -21.10
C THR A 162 10.53 -6.55 -22.28
N LEU A 163 10.07 -5.46 -22.89
CA LEU A 163 9.29 -5.41 -24.12
C LEU A 163 10.21 -4.96 -25.26
N SER A 164 10.18 -5.69 -26.37
CA SER A 164 10.84 -5.30 -27.62
C SER A 164 9.80 -5.21 -28.71
N LEU A 165 9.75 -4.07 -29.40
CA LEU A 165 8.94 -3.91 -30.61
C LEU A 165 9.65 -4.59 -31.77
N ASP A 166 9.05 -5.65 -32.28
CA ASP A 166 9.62 -6.46 -33.36
C ASP A 166 9.18 -5.92 -34.73
N ASP A 167 7.90 -5.57 -34.87
CA ASP A 167 7.33 -4.94 -36.07
C ASP A 167 6.09 -4.11 -35.72
N ALA A 168 5.83 -3.06 -36.49
CA ALA A 168 4.59 -2.28 -36.39
C ALA A 168 4.23 -1.58 -37.70
N THR A 169 2.95 -1.63 -38.05
CA THR A 169 2.35 -0.82 -39.12
C THR A 169 1.11 -0.14 -38.56
N GLY A 170 0.84 1.11 -38.99
CA GLY A 170 -0.29 1.88 -38.44
C GLY A 170 -0.08 2.36 -37.01
N VAL A 171 1.14 2.29 -36.46
CA VAL A 171 1.49 2.89 -35.16
C VAL A 171 2.72 3.77 -35.32
N ASP A 172 2.54 5.07 -35.15
CA ASP A 172 3.56 6.11 -35.36
C ASP A 172 4.24 6.53 -34.06
N GLU A 173 3.56 6.41 -32.92
CA GLU A 173 4.08 6.81 -31.62
C GLU A 173 3.68 5.85 -30.51
N TRP A 174 4.55 5.69 -29.50
CA TRP A 174 4.29 4.85 -28.33
C TRP A 174 4.47 5.66 -27.05
N TYR A 175 3.56 5.45 -26.10
CA TYR A 175 3.57 6.12 -24.81
C TYR A 175 3.41 5.14 -23.67
N PHE A 176 4.16 5.38 -22.60
CA PHE A 176 3.90 4.78 -21.31
C PHE A 176 3.03 5.71 -20.45
N LEU A 177 1.92 5.20 -19.93
CA LEU A 177 1.02 5.97 -19.07
C LEU A 177 1.46 5.92 -17.61
N ASN A 178 1.35 7.06 -16.93
CA ASN A 178 1.82 7.22 -15.56
C ASN A 178 0.85 8.08 -14.73
N GLY A 179 0.46 7.59 -13.56
CA GLY A 179 -0.33 8.32 -12.58
C GLY A 179 -1.61 7.57 -12.20
N PRO A 180 -2.10 7.69 -10.96
CA PRO A 180 -3.19 6.84 -10.50
C PRO A 180 -4.52 7.16 -11.19
N SER A 181 -4.66 8.34 -11.80
CA SER A 181 -5.85 8.69 -12.56
C SER A 181 -5.92 7.89 -13.86
N SER A 182 -6.91 7.01 -13.94
CA SER A 182 -7.24 6.28 -15.17
C SER A 182 -7.90 7.17 -16.24
N ALA A 183 -8.48 8.31 -15.86
CA ALA A 183 -9.14 9.24 -16.80
C ALA A 183 -8.20 10.30 -17.39
N SER A 184 -7.10 10.62 -16.72
CA SER A 184 -6.16 11.66 -17.16
C SER A 184 -4.73 11.36 -16.71
N PRO A 185 -4.15 10.24 -17.16
CA PRO A 185 -2.76 9.92 -16.85
C PRO A 185 -1.79 10.85 -17.57
N SER A 186 -0.59 11.00 -17.00
CA SER A 186 0.54 11.62 -17.70
C SER A 186 1.16 10.65 -18.69
N TRP A 187 1.67 11.15 -19.81
CA TRP A 187 2.21 10.32 -20.90
C TRP A 187 3.72 10.50 -21.01
N VAL A 188 4.45 9.38 -21.04
CA VAL A 188 5.89 9.36 -21.28
C VAL A 188 6.12 8.83 -22.69
N ARG A 189 6.58 9.69 -23.59
CA ARG A 189 6.90 9.30 -24.97
C ARG A 189 8.07 8.33 -24.98
N LEU A 190 7.91 7.19 -25.67
CA LEU A 190 8.92 6.17 -25.82
C LEU A 190 9.66 6.31 -27.16
N ASP A 191 10.93 5.90 -27.18
CA ASP A 191 11.70 5.62 -28.38
C ASP A 191 11.42 4.18 -28.82
N MET A 192 10.74 4.04 -29.96
CA MET A 192 10.32 2.76 -30.54
C MET A 192 11.50 1.91 -31.05
N SER A 193 12.70 2.49 -31.18
CA SER A 193 13.92 1.75 -31.54
C SER A 193 14.62 1.11 -30.34
N GLU A 194 14.19 1.48 -29.11
CA GLU A 194 14.75 1.00 -27.87
C GLU A 194 13.81 0.01 -27.18
N ARG A 195 14.40 -0.98 -26.50
CA ARG A 195 13.63 -1.88 -25.63
C ARG A 195 13.06 -1.11 -24.45
N LEU A 196 11.83 -1.43 -24.04
CA LEU A 196 11.22 -0.92 -22.82
C LEU A 196 11.43 -1.94 -21.71
N VAL A 197 12.13 -1.53 -20.65
CA VAL A 197 12.29 -2.32 -19.43
C VAL A 197 11.36 -1.74 -18.36
N ILE A 198 10.50 -2.56 -17.80
CA ILE A 198 9.58 -2.21 -16.72
C ILE A 198 10.02 -3.01 -15.49
N THR A 199 10.21 -2.33 -14.36
CA THR A 199 10.66 -2.97 -13.13
C THR A 199 9.65 -2.77 -12.02
N ALA A 200 9.44 -3.81 -11.21
CA ALA A 200 8.83 -3.72 -9.90
C ALA A 200 9.84 -4.17 -8.86
N LYS A 201 10.16 -3.28 -7.91
CA LYS A 201 11.08 -3.57 -6.81
C LYS A 201 10.36 -3.32 -5.51
N LYS A 202 10.63 -4.15 -4.50
CA LYS A 202 10.15 -3.86 -3.15
C LYS A 202 10.68 -2.48 -2.78
N SER A 203 9.77 -1.57 -2.47
CA SER A 203 10.16 -0.23 -2.06
C SER A 203 11.04 -0.33 -0.82
N LYS A 204 12.04 0.54 -0.75
CA LYS A 204 12.77 0.68 0.50
C LYS A 204 11.81 1.28 1.53
N PRO A 205 11.76 0.74 2.76
CA PRO A 205 11.03 1.39 3.83
C PRO A 205 11.49 2.84 3.93
N ILE A 206 10.54 3.76 3.90
CA ILE A 206 10.83 5.19 4.03
C ILE A 206 10.38 5.62 5.40
N VAL A 207 11.34 6.11 6.17
CA VAL A 207 11.09 6.69 7.48
C VAL A 207 10.32 7.99 7.27
N LYS A 208 9.03 7.97 7.61
CA LYS A 208 8.12 9.13 7.45
C LYS A 208 8.33 10.20 8.52
N TRP A 209 8.66 9.76 9.73
CA TRP A 209 8.99 10.60 10.87
C TRP A 209 9.95 9.83 11.78
N SER A 210 10.86 10.53 12.45
CA SER A 210 11.75 9.91 13.43
C SER A 210 12.10 10.91 14.53
N GLN A 211 11.83 10.48 15.76
CA GLN A 211 12.30 11.11 16.98
C GLN A 211 12.99 10.04 17.79
N LEU A 212 14.31 10.14 17.91
CA LEU A 212 15.09 9.21 18.71
C LEU A 212 14.87 9.50 20.20
N PRO A 213 14.89 8.48 21.07
CA PRO A 213 14.75 8.68 22.51
C PRO A 213 15.94 9.46 23.04
N ASP A 214 15.72 10.26 24.08
CA ASP A 214 16.84 10.85 24.82
C ASP A 214 17.54 9.75 25.64
N MET A 215 18.78 9.44 25.25
CA MET A 215 19.59 8.37 25.81
C MET A 215 20.41 8.79 27.06
N ALA A 216 20.15 9.99 27.58
CA ALA A 216 20.80 10.57 28.76
C ALA A 216 19.81 11.09 29.80
N TYR A 217 18.74 11.79 29.37
CA TYR A 217 17.76 12.44 30.24
C TYR A 217 16.31 12.16 29.86
N GLY A 218 16.08 11.19 28.95
CA GLY A 218 14.74 10.74 28.58
C GLY A 218 13.92 10.36 29.80
N VAL A 219 12.63 10.67 29.74
CA VAL A 219 11.68 10.32 30.79
C VAL A 219 10.85 9.18 30.26
N ASN A 220 10.96 8.03 30.91
CA ASN A 220 10.08 6.91 30.65
C ASN A 220 8.68 7.17 31.22
N ILE A 221 7.73 7.51 30.34
CA ILE A 221 6.37 7.84 30.76
C ILE A 221 5.50 6.59 30.66
N LYS A 222 4.93 6.19 31.79
CA LYS A 222 4.03 5.04 31.87
C LYS A 222 2.91 5.14 30.84
N SER A 223 2.78 4.10 30.02
CA SER A 223 1.75 4.03 28.98
C SER A 223 1.22 2.59 28.86
N VAL A 224 0.17 2.27 29.62
CA VAL A 224 -0.42 0.93 29.69
C VAL A 224 -1.94 1.01 29.53
N GLU A 225 -2.59 -0.01 28.95
CA GLU A 225 -4.03 0.02 28.58
C GLU A 225 -5.02 0.33 29.72
N GLN A 226 -4.61 0.18 30.97
CA GLN A 226 -5.49 0.40 32.14
C GLN A 226 -5.35 1.81 32.73
N GLU A 227 -4.49 2.65 32.15
CA GLU A 227 -4.11 3.97 32.66
C GLU A 227 -4.11 5.00 31.52
N PRO A 228 -4.03 6.31 31.83
CA PRO A 228 -3.75 7.30 30.79
C PRO A 228 -2.50 6.90 30.01
N PHE A 229 -2.62 6.87 28.70
CA PHE A 229 -1.55 6.64 27.75
C PHE A 229 -1.11 7.96 27.14
N VAL A 230 0.16 8.04 26.78
CA VAL A 230 0.74 9.22 26.14
C VAL A 230 0.65 9.13 24.63
N ALA A 231 0.69 10.29 23.99
CA ALA A 231 0.66 10.44 22.54
C ALA A 231 1.74 11.43 22.11
N ASP A 232 2.28 11.24 20.92
CA ASP A 232 3.19 12.17 20.25
C ASP A 232 2.69 12.46 18.84
N ASP A 233 3.04 13.61 18.29
CA ASP A 233 2.56 14.05 16.99
C ASP A 233 3.59 13.85 15.86
N TRP A 234 3.10 13.73 14.63
CA TRP A 234 3.92 13.84 13.45
C TRP A 234 3.17 14.54 12.33
N ARG A 235 3.93 15.23 11.48
CA ARG A 235 3.41 15.82 10.24
C ARG A 235 3.64 14.86 9.08
N CYS A 236 2.58 14.56 8.34
CA CYS A 236 2.68 13.83 7.08
C CYS A 236 3.38 14.70 6.02
N VAL A 237 4.55 14.25 5.56
CA VAL A 237 5.28 14.83 4.43
C VAL A 237 5.31 13.90 3.21
N ASP A 238 4.66 12.75 3.33
CA ASP A 238 4.59 11.73 2.28
C ASP A 238 3.24 10.98 2.40
N PRO A 239 2.38 11.03 1.37
CA PRO A 239 0.99 10.53 1.47
C PRO A 239 0.87 9.01 1.44
N ARG A 240 1.97 8.25 1.26
CA ARG A 240 1.90 6.78 1.33
C ARG A 240 1.46 6.33 2.73
N ALA A 241 0.82 5.17 2.82
CA ALA A 241 0.35 4.65 4.10
C ALA A 241 1.51 4.34 5.07
N VAL A 242 1.26 4.46 6.38
CA VAL A 242 2.16 3.93 7.42
C VAL A 242 1.92 2.43 7.50
N THR A 243 2.98 1.64 7.46
CA THR A 243 2.92 0.16 7.44
C THR A 243 3.47 -0.47 8.71
N ASP A 244 4.36 0.23 9.41
CA ASP A 244 5.08 -0.28 10.57
C ASP A 244 5.44 0.88 11.51
N VAL A 245 5.70 0.55 12.77
CA VAL A 245 6.08 1.52 13.79
C VAL A 245 7.29 0.99 14.57
N HIS A 246 8.28 1.86 14.73
CA HIS A 246 9.45 1.65 15.56
C HIS A 246 9.43 2.64 16.73
N PHE A 247 9.59 2.14 17.95
CA PHE A 247 9.52 2.96 19.15
C PHE A 247 10.42 2.41 20.25
N TRP A 248 10.64 3.20 21.30
CA TRP A 248 11.50 2.84 22.42
C TRP A 248 10.71 2.85 23.70
N GLY A 249 11.19 2.09 24.68
CA GLY A 249 10.60 2.10 26.00
C GLY A 249 11.45 1.32 26.99
N SER A 250 11.04 1.38 28.25
CA SER A 250 11.65 0.61 29.31
C SER A 250 10.60 0.19 30.34
N TYR A 251 10.97 -0.77 31.18
CA TYR A 251 10.12 -1.27 32.25
C TYR A 251 10.39 -0.47 33.53
N ILE A 252 9.44 0.37 33.94
CA ILE A 252 9.62 1.32 35.04
C ILE A 252 9.92 0.56 36.34
N GLY A 253 11.06 0.89 36.94
CA GLY A 253 11.52 0.32 38.21
C GLY A 253 12.09 -1.10 38.11
N TRP A 254 12.27 -1.64 36.90
CA TRP A 254 12.91 -2.93 36.70
C TRP A 254 14.44 -2.76 36.59
N ASP A 255 15.15 -3.21 37.62
CA ASP A 255 16.61 -3.22 37.70
C ASP A 255 17.11 -4.62 38.13
N PRO A 256 17.21 -5.56 37.17
CA PRO A 256 17.70 -6.92 37.44
C PRO A 256 19.23 -7.02 37.62
N GLY A 257 19.96 -5.90 37.57
CA GLY A 257 21.43 -5.89 37.49
C GLY A 257 21.97 -6.09 36.07
N ASP A 258 23.29 -5.91 35.90
CA ASP A 258 23.96 -5.99 34.58
C ASP A 258 25.28 -6.80 34.71
N PRO A 259 25.39 -8.00 34.08
CA PRO A 259 24.40 -8.65 33.22
C PRO A 259 23.24 -9.28 34.01
N SER A 260 22.02 -9.16 33.50
CA SER A 260 20.82 -9.80 34.05
C SER A 260 20.70 -11.27 33.62
N SER A 261 20.30 -12.15 34.55
CA SER A 261 19.77 -13.48 34.23
C SER A 261 18.23 -13.55 34.32
N GLU A 262 17.57 -12.47 34.71
CA GLU A 262 16.12 -12.39 34.81
C GLU A 262 15.51 -12.13 33.43
N PRO A 263 14.42 -12.83 33.06
CA PRO A 263 13.69 -12.51 31.84
C PRO A 263 13.10 -11.10 31.94
N THR A 264 12.91 -10.44 30.80
CA THR A 264 12.21 -9.16 30.75
C THR A 264 10.80 -9.31 31.34
N PRO A 265 10.23 -8.27 31.97
CA PRO A 265 8.86 -8.32 32.48
C PRO A 265 7.84 -8.66 31.39
N GLY A 266 8.18 -8.36 30.14
CA GLY A 266 7.43 -8.71 28.95
C GLY A 266 6.20 -7.84 28.73
N VAL A 267 5.75 -7.83 27.47
CA VAL A 267 4.50 -7.20 27.02
C VAL A 267 3.70 -8.26 26.27
N ASN A 268 2.40 -8.39 26.53
CA ASN A 268 1.55 -9.34 25.80
C ASN A 268 1.16 -8.82 24.42
N ALA A 269 0.95 -7.51 24.32
CA ALA A 269 0.61 -6.81 23.08
C ALA A 269 0.83 -5.31 23.26
N PHE A 270 1.08 -4.60 22.17
CA PHE A 270 0.93 -3.15 22.11
C PHE A 270 -0.41 -2.79 21.49
N VAL A 271 -0.99 -1.68 21.95
CA VAL A 271 -2.15 -1.07 21.33
C VAL A 271 -1.71 0.24 20.69
N ILE A 272 -1.77 0.27 19.37
CA ILE A 272 -1.41 1.43 18.56
C ILE A 272 -2.69 2.19 18.22
N ARG A 273 -2.72 3.47 18.55
CA ARG A 273 -3.83 4.36 18.22
C ARG A 273 -3.33 5.56 17.45
N ILE A 274 -4.04 5.95 16.41
CA ILE A 274 -3.77 7.19 15.68
C ILE A 274 -5.00 8.09 15.75
N PHE A 275 -4.78 9.35 16.07
CA PHE A 275 -5.81 10.37 16.20
C PHE A 275 -5.60 11.51 15.20
N SER A 276 -6.67 12.22 14.87
CA SER A 276 -6.58 13.51 14.21
C SER A 276 -5.95 14.56 15.15
N ASP A 277 -5.39 15.61 14.57
CA ASP A 277 -4.91 16.77 15.33
C ASP A 277 -6.06 17.73 15.69
N ILE A 278 -6.08 18.20 16.93
CA ILE A 278 -6.77 19.44 17.31
C ILE A 278 -5.69 20.54 17.39
N PRO A 279 -5.66 21.49 16.43
CA PRO A 279 -4.60 22.47 16.38
C PRO A 279 -4.56 23.38 17.62
N ALA A 280 -3.36 23.89 17.92
CA ALA A 280 -3.18 24.84 19.02
C ALA A 280 -4.11 26.06 18.87
N GLY A 281 -4.87 26.35 19.92
CA GLY A 281 -5.83 27.47 19.95
C GLY A 281 -7.22 27.15 19.36
N ALA A 282 -7.45 25.94 18.84
CA ALA A 282 -8.78 25.50 18.42
C ALA A 282 -9.68 25.10 19.61
N ASP A 283 -9.08 24.54 20.68
CA ASP A 283 -9.78 24.20 21.93
C ASP A 283 -9.72 25.38 22.93
N PRO A 284 -10.87 25.94 23.37
CA PRO A 284 -10.91 26.98 24.40
C PRO A 284 -10.35 26.55 25.76
N GLU A 285 -10.40 25.26 26.08
CA GLU A 285 -9.91 24.69 27.35
C GLU A 285 -8.42 24.32 27.28
N ARG A 286 -7.87 24.08 26.08
CA ARG A 286 -6.48 23.66 25.85
C ARG A 286 -5.82 24.50 24.76
N ARG A 287 -4.84 25.31 25.16
CA ARG A 287 -4.16 26.24 24.25
C ARG A 287 -3.14 25.58 23.32
N TYR A 288 -2.71 24.37 23.62
CA TYR A 288 -1.73 23.61 22.86
C TYR A 288 -2.43 22.59 21.95
N SER A 289 -1.73 22.13 20.91
CA SER A 289 -2.23 21.05 20.06
C SER A 289 -2.27 19.74 20.86
N HIS A 290 -3.24 18.88 20.56
CA HIS A 290 -3.45 17.61 21.24
C HIS A 290 -4.26 16.61 20.39
N PRO A 291 -4.30 15.32 20.77
CA PRO A 291 -5.11 14.32 20.09
C PRO A 291 -6.60 14.69 20.02
N GLY A 292 -7.22 14.43 18.87
CA GLY A 292 -8.63 14.60 18.57
C GLY A 292 -9.40 13.29 18.42
N GLU A 293 -10.00 13.07 17.26
CA GLU A 293 -10.81 11.88 16.96
C GLU A 293 -9.91 10.67 16.67
N LEU A 294 -10.30 9.49 17.16
CA LEU A 294 -9.61 8.23 16.88
C LEU A 294 -9.86 7.83 15.42
N LEU A 295 -8.77 7.69 14.65
CA LEU A 295 -8.78 7.31 13.24
C LEU A 295 -8.36 5.86 13.02
N TYR A 296 -7.57 5.30 13.93
CA TYR A 296 -6.99 3.97 13.82
C TYR A 296 -6.78 3.35 15.19
N GLU A 297 -7.05 2.05 15.34
CA GLU A 297 -6.68 1.26 16.51
C GLU A 297 -6.30 -0.17 16.09
N ALA A 298 -5.15 -0.66 16.58
CA ALA A 298 -4.71 -2.03 16.37
C ALA A 298 -4.11 -2.63 17.65
N HIS A 299 -4.44 -3.90 17.92
CA HIS A 299 -3.92 -4.68 19.06
C HIS A 299 -2.94 -5.71 18.51
N ILE A 300 -1.65 -5.56 18.83
CA ILE A 300 -0.56 -6.25 18.13
C ILE A 300 0.28 -7.03 19.14
N GLY A 301 0.16 -8.35 19.09
CA GLY A 301 0.93 -9.28 19.93
C GLY A 301 2.19 -9.82 19.26
N ASP A 302 2.34 -9.62 17.95
CA ASP A 302 3.54 -9.97 17.19
C ASP A 302 4.41 -8.74 16.99
N PHE A 303 5.57 -8.72 17.64
CA PHE A 303 6.52 -7.61 17.61
C PHE A 303 7.91 -8.12 17.95
N VAL A 304 8.92 -7.34 17.57
CA VAL A 304 10.31 -7.58 17.95
C VAL A 304 10.65 -6.65 19.12
N GLU A 305 11.18 -7.21 20.21
CA GLU A 305 11.79 -6.47 21.32
C GLU A 305 13.30 -6.70 21.29
N GLU A 306 14.09 -5.64 21.26
CA GLU A 306 15.55 -5.71 21.28
C GLU A 306 16.12 -4.87 22.42
N TYR A 307 17.08 -5.45 23.15
CA TYR A 307 17.81 -4.72 24.18
C TYR A 307 18.77 -3.71 23.55
N VAL A 308 18.68 -2.44 23.96
CA VAL A 308 19.51 -1.36 23.44
C VAL A 308 20.70 -1.09 24.37
N LYS A 309 20.43 -0.65 25.62
CA LYS A 309 21.46 -0.38 26.62
C LYS A 309 20.89 -0.13 28.02
N THR A 310 21.78 -0.15 29.02
CA THR A 310 21.51 0.40 30.36
C THR A 310 21.80 1.90 30.39
N ILE A 311 20.87 2.70 30.91
CA ILE A 311 21.08 4.09 31.34
C ILE A 311 21.24 4.10 32.86
N VAL A 312 22.28 4.76 33.35
CA VAL A 312 22.49 4.95 34.80
C VAL A 312 22.13 6.39 35.13
N HIS A 313 21.09 6.56 35.93
CA HIS A 313 20.60 7.87 36.36
C HIS A 313 21.50 8.47 37.43
N SER A 314 21.37 9.79 37.63
CA SER A 314 22.19 10.53 38.60
C SER A 314 22.01 10.07 40.06
N ASP A 315 20.89 9.43 40.38
CA ASP A 315 20.59 8.84 41.68
C ASP A 315 21.11 7.39 41.83
N GLY A 316 21.77 6.85 40.79
CA GLY A 316 22.32 5.50 40.74
C GLY A 316 21.33 4.43 40.32
N THR A 317 20.06 4.76 40.07
CA THR A 317 19.09 3.82 39.50
C THR A 317 19.45 3.48 38.06
N LYS A 318 19.15 2.25 37.66
CA LYS A 318 19.37 1.78 36.29
C LYS A 318 18.06 1.65 35.55
N GLU A 319 18.13 1.99 34.28
CA GLU A 319 17.04 1.85 33.34
C GLU A 319 17.51 1.06 32.13
N HIS A 320 16.82 -0.06 31.87
CA HIS A 320 17.13 -0.95 30.75
C HIS A 320 16.25 -0.61 29.57
N LYS A 321 16.84 -0.03 28.53
CA LYS A 321 16.14 0.48 27.36
C LYS A 321 16.01 -0.58 26.28
N PHE A 322 14.83 -0.65 25.68
CA PHE A 322 14.48 -1.55 24.61
C PHE A 322 13.98 -0.76 23.40
N SER A 323 14.21 -1.31 22.21
CA SER A 323 13.55 -0.91 20.99
C SER A 323 12.52 -1.95 20.58
N TYR A 324 11.41 -1.47 20.06
CA TYR A 324 10.29 -2.28 19.61
C TYR A 324 10.02 -1.97 18.14
N SER A 325 9.70 -3.01 17.37
CA SER A 325 9.21 -2.86 16.01
C SER A 325 8.03 -3.79 15.76
N LEU A 326 7.01 -3.28 15.09
CA LEU A 326 5.82 -4.03 14.73
C LEU A 326 5.27 -3.57 13.39
N ASP A 327 4.63 -4.50 12.68
CA ASP A 327 3.86 -4.21 11.48
C ASP A 327 2.42 -3.88 11.87
N LEU A 328 1.85 -2.86 11.24
CA LEU A 328 0.44 -2.54 11.36
C LEU A 328 -0.38 -3.59 10.59
N PRO A 329 -1.44 -4.18 11.18
CA PRO A 329 -2.26 -5.18 10.50
C PRO A 329 -3.10 -4.62 9.36
N GLU A 330 -3.32 -3.31 9.34
CA GLU A 330 -3.87 -2.58 8.20
C GLU A 330 -3.08 -1.28 8.06
N PRO A 331 -2.61 -0.90 6.85
CA PRO A 331 -1.83 0.33 6.69
C PRO A 331 -2.65 1.58 7.01
N PHE A 332 -2.07 2.51 7.77
CA PHE A 332 -2.73 3.78 8.07
C PHE A 332 -2.54 4.76 6.91
N ARG A 333 -3.63 5.04 6.17
CA ARG A 333 -3.64 6.05 5.10
C ARG A 333 -3.60 7.46 5.70
N GLN A 334 -2.80 8.33 5.09
CA GLN A 334 -2.58 9.69 5.57
C GLN A 334 -2.57 10.69 4.40
N GLU A 335 -2.83 11.95 4.70
CA GLU A 335 -2.86 13.04 3.73
C GLU A 335 -1.64 13.94 3.90
N GLU A 336 -0.97 14.29 2.81
CA GLU A 336 0.21 15.16 2.84
C GLU A 336 -0.14 16.54 3.44
N GLY A 337 0.69 16.99 4.38
CA GLY A 337 0.53 18.26 5.08
C GLY A 337 -0.25 18.17 6.39
N THR A 338 -0.98 17.08 6.64
CA THR A 338 -1.80 16.86 7.85
C THR A 338 -0.95 16.41 9.04
N ILE A 339 -1.33 16.85 10.26
CA ILE A 339 -0.72 16.40 11.52
C ILE A 339 -1.60 15.29 12.12
N TYR A 340 -0.95 14.24 12.60
CA TYR A 340 -1.57 13.12 13.28
C TYR A 340 -0.90 12.89 14.63
N TRP A 341 -1.61 12.26 15.56
CA TRP A 341 -1.11 11.89 16.88
C TRP A 341 -1.08 10.37 17.03
N ILE A 342 0.05 9.80 17.43
CA ILE A 342 0.18 8.37 17.71
C ILE A 342 0.27 8.15 19.21
N SER A 343 -0.50 7.20 19.72
CA SER A 343 -0.40 6.68 21.08
C SER A 343 0.02 5.22 21.03
N ILE A 344 0.98 4.88 21.88
CA ILE A 344 1.48 3.51 22.04
C ILE A 344 1.32 3.12 23.50
N SER A 345 0.53 2.09 23.77
CA SER A 345 0.29 1.58 25.12
C SER A 345 0.50 0.07 25.20
N ALA A 346 1.08 -0.40 26.31
CA ALA A 346 1.32 -1.82 26.52
C ALA A 346 0.17 -2.51 27.25
N LYS A 347 -0.20 -3.69 26.77
CA LYS A 347 -0.99 -4.67 27.53
C LYS A 347 -0.02 -5.58 28.29
N MET A 348 0.15 -5.30 29.57
CA MET A 348 1.08 -6.05 30.42
C MET A 348 0.58 -7.47 30.75
N PRO A 349 1.49 -8.42 31.02
CA PRO A 349 1.14 -9.70 31.66
C PRO A 349 0.38 -9.52 32.98
N GLN A 350 -0.50 -10.46 33.28
CA GLN A 350 -1.21 -10.48 34.57
C GLN A 350 -0.18 -10.54 35.70
N GLU A 351 -0.33 -9.71 36.72
CA GLU A 351 0.61 -9.57 37.87
C GLU A 351 1.97 -8.90 37.55
N SER A 352 2.14 -8.28 36.37
CA SER A 352 3.35 -7.50 36.11
C SER A 352 3.54 -6.38 37.14
N LYS A 353 4.70 -6.38 37.79
CA LYS A 353 5.10 -5.38 38.80
C LYS A 353 5.73 -4.14 38.18
N PHE A 354 6.20 -4.25 36.94
CA PHE A 354 7.00 -3.24 36.26
C PHE A 354 6.24 -2.79 35.02
N PRO A 355 5.49 -1.68 35.10
CA PRO A 355 4.72 -1.21 33.96
C PRO A 355 5.68 -0.75 32.86
N TRP A 356 5.30 -1.03 31.61
CA TRP A 356 5.98 -0.45 30.48
C TRP A 356 5.70 1.05 30.40
N GLY A 357 6.70 1.80 29.98
CA GLY A 357 6.52 3.18 29.57
C GLY A 357 7.18 3.45 28.23
N TRP A 358 6.70 4.53 27.61
CA TRP A 358 7.12 5.02 26.32
C TRP A 358 8.12 6.17 26.48
N GLU A 359 9.09 6.22 25.57
CA GLU A 359 10.12 7.25 25.46
C GLU A 359 10.28 7.81 24.05
#